data_AF-A0A6B5FEE4-F1
#
_entry.id   AF-A0A6B5FEE4-F1
#
_cell.length_a   1.000
_cell.length_b   1.000
_cell.length_c   1.000
_cell.angle_alpha   90.00
_cell.angle_beta   90.00
_cell.angle_gamma   90.00
#
_symmetry.space_group_name_H-M   'P 1'
#
loop_
_entity.id
_entity.type
_entity.pdbx_description
1 polymer ?
#
loop_
_entity_poly.entity_id
_entity_poly.type
_entity_poly.pdbx_seq_one_letter_code
_entity_poly.pdbx_strand_id
1 'polypeptide(L)'
;MKLQKSNHTILLVLEKGEDIIECITNFADDQDLTFTSVSGIGACDDVILKFFNLNTKQYEETHITEPLELTSLLGNISRLDNGHFAHLHATFGTQSYETFSGHLSKAIVSATAEIVLTVTDMDIQRTFNDSVGLNLLDPQ
;
A
#
# COMPACT_ATOMS: atom_id res chain seq x y z
N MET A 1 7.06 0.95 -14.89
CA MET A 1 7.45 1.91 -13.81
C MET A 1 8.64 2.82 -14.18
N LYS A 2 8.59 4.11 -13.79
CA LYS A 2 9.70 5.09 -13.80
C LYS A 2 10.09 5.50 -12.38
N LEU A 3 11.33 5.97 -12.19
CA LEU A 3 11.93 6.22 -10.87
C LEU A 3 12.73 7.53 -10.84
N GLN A 4 12.55 8.33 -9.78
CA GLN A 4 13.46 9.42 -9.41
C GLN A 4 13.78 9.38 -7.91
N LYS A 5 15.04 9.64 -7.53
CA LYS A 5 15.50 9.61 -6.13
C LYS A 5 16.15 10.94 -5.71
N SER A 6 15.90 11.31 -4.46
CA SER A 6 16.60 12.33 -3.66
C SER A 6 16.95 11.70 -2.31
N ASN A 7 17.80 12.34 -1.49
CA ASN A 7 18.44 11.72 -0.31
C ASN A 7 17.51 10.87 0.58
N HIS A 8 16.24 11.25 0.75
CA HIS A 8 15.25 10.49 1.53
C HIS A 8 13.92 10.29 0.80
N THR A 9 13.84 10.62 -0.49
CA THR A 9 12.56 10.63 -1.22
C THR A 9 12.72 9.89 -2.53
N ILE A 10 11.79 8.96 -2.78
CA ILE A 10 11.74 8.18 -4.00
C ILE A 10 10.38 8.42 -4.65
N LEU A 11 10.38 8.83 -5.90
CA LEU A 11 9.18 8.92 -6.73
C LEU A 11 9.13 7.68 -7.63
N LEU A 12 8.07 6.89 -7.50
CA LEU A 12 7.69 5.83 -8.41
C LEU A 12 6.52 6.31 -9.27
N VAL A 13 6.62 6.14 -10.58
CA VAL A 13 5.51 6.37 -11.51
C VAL A 13 5.18 5.04 -12.17
N LEU A 14 4.08 4.44 -11.73
CA LEU A 14 3.61 3.15 -12.21
C LEU A 14 2.79 3.33 -13.48
N GLU A 15 2.91 2.36 -14.36
CA GLU A 15 2.28 2.31 -15.67
C GLU A 15 1.05 1.40 -15.64
N LYS A 16 0.20 1.55 -16.64
CA LYS A 16 -0.99 0.71 -16.82
C LYS A 16 -0.65 -0.78 -16.74
N GLY A 17 -1.43 -1.51 -15.95
CA GLY A 17 -1.32 -2.96 -15.76
C GLY A 17 -0.42 -3.38 -14.61
N GLU A 18 0.32 -2.46 -13.99
CA GLU A 18 1.11 -2.74 -12.79
C GLU A 18 0.20 -2.80 -11.54
N ASP A 19 0.48 -3.73 -10.62
CA ASP A 19 -0.16 -3.77 -9.29
C ASP A 19 0.65 -2.92 -8.31
N ILE A 20 -0.01 -1.92 -7.73
CA ILE A 20 0.60 -0.99 -6.77
C ILE A 20 1.25 -1.73 -5.59
N ILE A 21 0.57 -2.74 -5.02
CA ILE A 21 1.05 -3.44 -3.83
C ILE A 21 2.30 -4.25 -4.16
N GLU A 22 2.25 -5.02 -5.26
CA GLU A 22 3.37 -5.84 -5.72
C GLU A 22 4.58 -4.97 -6.08
N CYS A 23 4.38 -3.91 -6.87
CA CYS A 23 5.46 -3.02 -7.30
C CYS A 23 6.16 -2.34 -6.12
N ILE A 24 5.40 -1.82 -5.14
CA ILE A 24 6.01 -1.17 -3.96
C ILE A 24 6.76 -2.20 -3.11
N THR A 25 6.19 -3.38 -2.89
CA THR A 25 6.79 -4.40 -2.03
C THR A 25 8.08 -4.94 -2.66
N ASN A 26 8.04 -5.31 -3.95
CA ASN A 26 9.21 -5.78 -4.68
C ASN A 26 10.30 -4.70 -4.75
N PHE A 27 9.91 -3.44 -4.97
CA PHE A 27 10.87 -2.34 -4.96
C PHE A 27 11.53 -2.17 -3.59
N ALA A 28 10.77 -2.33 -2.50
CA ALA A 28 11.30 -2.25 -1.15
C ALA A 28 12.29 -3.39 -0.85
N ASP A 29 11.97 -4.62 -1.29
CA ASP A 29 12.87 -5.77 -1.18
C ASP A 29 14.15 -5.56 -2.01
N ASP A 30 14.04 -5.15 -3.28
CA ASP A 30 15.17 -4.92 -4.18
C ASP A 30 16.12 -3.82 -3.71
N GLN A 31 15.59 -2.81 -3.02
CA GLN A 31 16.36 -1.67 -2.51
C GLN A 31 16.71 -1.80 -1.03
N ASP A 32 16.29 -2.90 -0.39
CA ASP A 32 16.47 -3.17 1.03
C ASP A 32 16.07 -1.98 1.91
N LEU A 33 14.86 -1.45 1.68
CA LEU A 33 14.43 -0.22 2.34
C LEU A 33 14.31 -0.37 3.88
N THR A 34 14.60 0.69 4.58
CA THR A 34 14.22 0.86 5.98
C THR A 34 12.78 1.36 6.07
N PHE A 35 12.28 1.65 7.28
CA PHE A 35 10.91 2.13 7.46
C PHE A 35 10.64 3.34 6.56
N THR A 36 9.58 3.24 5.77
CA THR A 36 9.31 4.18 4.68
C THR A 36 7.84 4.56 4.73
N SER A 37 7.53 5.86 4.75
CA SER A 37 6.15 6.30 4.56
C SER A 37 5.79 6.34 3.09
N VAL A 38 4.53 6.03 2.78
CA VAL A 38 4.01 5.95 1.41
C VAL A 38 2.87 6.95 1.26
N SER A 39 2.91 7.74 0.21
CA SER A 39 1.77 8.53 -0.26
C SER A 39 1.64 8.46 -1.79
N GLY A 40 0.44 8.65 -2.33
CA GLY A 40 0.28 8.67 -3.79
C GLY A 40 -1.14 8.92 -4.27
N ILE A 41 -1.25 9.10 -5.58
CA ILE A 41 -2.50 9.29 -6.33
C ILE A 41 -2.41 8.56 -7.68
N GLY A 42 -3.52 8.38 -8.38
CA GLY A 42 -3.51 7.75 -9.71
C GLY A 42 -4.88 7.32 -10.20
N ALA A 43 -4.90 6.35 -11.10
CA ALA A 43 -6.13 5.71 -11.57
C ALA A 43 -5.97 4.18 -11.63
N CYS A 44 -7.00 3.46 -11.18
CA CYS A 44 -7.04 2.00 -11.11
C CYS A 44 -8.32 1.44 -11.74
N ASP A 45 -8.38 0.14 -12.03
CA ASP A 45 -9.60 -0.52 -12.55
C ASP A 45 -9.90 -1.92 -11.99
N ASP A 46 -9.00 -2.49 -11.19
CA ASP A 46 -9.21 -3.75 -10.46
C ASP A 46 -8.57 -3.65 -9.06
N VAL A 47 -9.43 -3.51 -8.05
CA VAL A 47 -9.05 -3.20 -6.66
C VAL A 47 -9.64 -4.23 -5.71
N ILE A 48 -8.84 -4.63 -4.72
CA ILE A 48 -9.31 -5.44 -3.59
C ILE A 48 -9.05 -4.68 -2.29
N LEU A 49 -10.13 -4.41 -1.56
CA LEU A 49 -10.10 -3.85 -0.22
C LEU A 49 -10.42 -4.92 0.82
N LYS A 50 -9.78 -4.86 1.98
CA LYS A 50 -10.07 -5.73 3.12
C LYS A 50 -10.62 -4.96 4.32
N PHE A 51 -11.46 -5.63 5.10
CA PHE A 51 -11.95 -5.17 6.39
C PHE A 51 -11.69 -6.25 7.43
N PHE A 52 -11.04 -5.92 8.55
CA PHE A 52 -10.74 -6.88 9.60
C PHE A 52 -11.89 -6.96 10.60
N ASN A 53 -12.53 -8.12 10.70
CA ASN A 53 -13.62 -8.35 11.64
C ASN A 53 -13.07 -8.75 13.01
N LEU A 54 -13.25 -7.90 14.02
CA LEU A 54 -12.72 -8.11 15.38
C LEU A 54 -13.33 -9.31 16.11
N ASN A 55 -14.54 -9.74 15.75
CA ASN A 55 -15.20 -10.86 16.41
C ASN A 55 -14.66 -12.20 15.89
N THR A 56 -14.50 -12.32 14.58
CA THR A 56 -14.02 -13.56 13.93
C THR A 56 -12.50 -13.59 13.78
N LYS A 57 -11.83 -12.44 13.93
CA LYS A 57 -10.40 -12.23 13.65
C LYS A 57 -10.02 -12.62 12.21
N GLN A 58 -10.91 -12.34 11.26
CA GLN A 58 -10.72 -12.65 9.84
C GLN A 58 -10.91 -11.40 8.97
N TYR A 59 -10.24 -11.37 7.82
CA TYR A 59 -10.45 -10.35 6.81
C TYR A 59 -11.61 -10.72 5.90
N GLU A 60 -12.50 -9.76 5.69
CA GLU A 60 -13.54 -9.77 4.67
C GLU A 60 -13.06 -8.93 3.49
N GLU A 61 -13.23 -9.42 2.27
CA GLU A 61 -12.70 -8.77 1.06
C GLU A 61 -13.83 -8.24 0.18
N THR A 62 -13.59 -7.09 -0.45
CA THR A 62 -14.48 -6.52 -1.47
C THR A 62 -13.66 -6.26 -2.72
N HIS A 63 -14.11 -6.86 -3.83
CA HIS A 63 -13.52 -6.70 -5.15
C HIS A 63 -14.30 -5.66 -5.94
N ILE A 64 -13.59 -4.72 -6.53
CA ILE A 64 -14.18 -3.61 -7.31
C ILE A 64 -13.46 -3.58 -8.66
N THR A 65 -14.21 -3.85 -9.73
CA THR A 65 -13.69 -3.92 -11.09
C THR A 65 -14.40 -2.92 -11.98
N GLU A 66 -14.04 -1.64 -11.82
CA GLU A 66 -14.56 -0.50 -12.58
C GLU A 66 -13.49 0.61 -12.62
N PRO A 67 -13.54 1.58 -13.55
CA PRO A 67 -12.60 2.70 -13.55
C PRO A 67 -12.73 3.55 -12.29
N LEU A 68 -11.62 3.73 -11.59
CA LEU A 68 -11.54 4.45 -10.31
C LEU A 68 -10.39 5.46 -10.32
N GLU A 69 -10.62 6.64 -9.76
CA GLU A 69 -9.56 7.56 -9.36
C GLU A 69 -8.98 7.11 -8.02
N LEU A 70 -7.69 6.79 -7.94
CA LEU A 70 -6.98 6.65 -6.67
C LEU A 70 -6.73 8.06 -6.12
N THR A 71 -7.68 8.52 -5.32
CA THR A 71 -7.66 9.87 -4.73
C THR A 71 -6.69 10.02 -3.56
N SER A 72 -6.36 8.91 -2.90
CA SER A 72 -5.39 8.87 -1.81
C SER A 72 -4.87 7.45 -1.63
N LEU A 73 -3.55 7.31 -1.61
CA LEU A 73 -2.83 6.14 -1.10
C LEU A 73 -2.01 6.60 0.09
N LEU A 74 -2.14 5.95 1.24
CA LEU A 74 -1.40 6.30 2.44
C LEU A 74 -0.97 5.04 3.18
N GLY A 75 0.25 5.03 3.70
CA GLY A 75 0.70 3.89 4.49
C GLY A 75 2.16 3.92 4.84
N ASN A 76 2.69 2.74 5.10
CA ASN A 76 4.10 2.52 5.36
C ASN A 76 4.59 1.19 4.82
N ILE A 77 5.89 1.10 4.65
CA ILE A 77 6.63 -0.13 4.44
C ILE A 77 7.46 -0.37 5.70
N SER A 78 7.36 -1.57 6.24
CA SER A 78 8.10 -2.04 7.41
C SER A 78 8.64 -3.44 7.16
N ARG A 79 9.34 -4.04 8.12
CA ARG A 79 9.73 -5.46 8.06
C ARG A 79 8.66 -6.36 8.66
N LEU A 80 8.50 -7.54 8.08
CA LEU A 80 7.76 -8.66 8.66
C LEU A 80 8.51 -9.94 8.29
N ASP A 81 8.89 -10.71 9.30
CA ASP A 81 9.76 -11.88 9.14
C ASP A 81 11.03 -11.54 8.35
N ASN A 82 11.22 -12.16 7.17
CA ASN A 82 12.42 -12.01 6.35
C ASN A 82 12.24 -11.05 5.15
N GLY A 83 11.14 -10.29 5.08
CA GLY A 83 10.82 -9.43 3.93
C GLY A 83 10.16 -8.10 4.31
N HIS A 84 9.84 -7.31 3.29
CA HIS A 84 9.07 -6.08 3.46
C HIS A 84 7.57 -6.33 3.46
N PHE A 85 6.87 -5.49 4.21
CA PHE A 85 5.42 -5.48 4.27
C PHE A 85 4.89 -4.08 4.02
N ALA A 86 4.17 -3.90 2.91
CA ALA A 86 3.47 -2.66 2.60
C ALA A 86 2.10 -2.66 3.29
N HIS A 87 1.96 -1.83 4.33
CA HIS A 87 0.67 -1.58 4.97
C HIS A 87 0.03 -0.32 4.40
N LEU A 88 -0.81 -0.50 3.39
CA LEU A 88 -1.42 0.61 2.66
C LEU A 88 -2.93 0.65 2.90
N HIS A 89 -3.44 1.86 3.05
CA HIS A 89 -4.85 2.17 2.93
C HIS A 89 -5.03 3.07 1.71
N ALA A 90 -6.21 2.98 1.10
CA ALA A 90 -6.52 3.77 -0.08
C ALA A 90 -7.96 4.27 -0.08
N THR A 91 -8.19 5.34 -0.84
CA THR A 91 -9.51 5.87 -1.16
C THR A 91 -9.62 6.00 -2.67
N PHE A 92 -10.67 5.39 -3.22
CA PHE A 92 -10.98 5.33 -4.63
C PHE A 92 -12.26 6.10 -4.92
N GLY A 93 -12.24 7.00 -5.90
CA GLY A 93 -13.39 7.75 -6.37
C GLY A 93 -13.99 7.13 -7.62
N THR A 94 -15.31 6.95 -7.63
CA THR A 94 -16.07 6.48 -8.80
C THR A 94 -16.39 7.64 -9.75
N GLN A 95 -16.96 7.32 -10.92
CA GLN A 95 -17.48 8.34 -11.84
C GLN A 95 -18.64 9.17 -11.24
N SER A 96 -19.37 8.63 -10.26
CA SER A 96 -20.41 9.36 -9.50
C SER A 96 -19.85 10.24 -8.38
N TYR A 97 -18.51 10.30 -8.22
CA TYR A 97 -17.81 10.94 -7.10
C TYR A 97 -18.14 10.32 -5.72
N GLU A 98 -18.62 9.08 -5.71
CA GLU A 98 -18.72 8.26 -4.50
C GLU A 98 -17.35 7.65 -4.20
N THR A 99 -17.15 7.18 -2.96
CA THR A 99 -15.84 6.65 -2.55
C THR A 99 -15.92 5.26 -1.97
N PHE A 100 -14.92 4.44 -2.35
CA PHE A 100 -14.57 3.21 -1.66
C PHE A 100 -13.27 3.43 -0.90
N SER A 101 -13.19 3.00 0.35
CA SER A 101 -11.96 3.16 1.14
C SER A 101 -11.77 2.02 2.12
N GLY A 102 -10.52 1.63 2.35
CA GLY A 102 -10.18 0.57 3.29
C GLY A 102 -8.71 0.20 3.27
N HIS A 103 -8.41 -0.93 3.90
CA HIS A 103 -7.11 -1.57 3.82
C HIS A 103 -6.91 -2.15 2.42
N LEU A 104 -5.84 -1.74 1.74
CA LEU A 104 -5.59 -2.10 0.35
C LEU A 104 -4.79 -3.40 0.27
N SER A 105 -5.26 -4.36 -0.51
CA SER A 105 -4.52 -5.60 -0.79
C SER A 105 -4.17 -5.82 -2.25
N LYS A 106 -4.81 -5.10 -3.17
CA LYS A 106 -4.52 -5.12 -4.61
C LYS A 106 -5.03 -3.84 -5.26
N ALA A 107 -4.27 -3.26 -6.18
CA ALA A 107 -4.78 -2.22 -7.09
C ALA A 107 -4.03 -2.24 -8.43
N ILE A 108 -4.73 -2.62 -9.51
CA ILE A 108 -4.19 -2.57 -10.87
C ILE A 108 -4.36 -1.17 -11.44
N VAL A 109 -3.25 -0.58 -11.87
CA VAL A 109 -3.21 0.75 -12.49
C VAL A 109 -3.88 0.72 -13.86
N SER A 110 -4.84 1.63 -14.09
CA SER A 110 -5.59 1.73 -15.35
C SER A 110 -5.03 2.79 -16.30
N ALA A 111 -4.31 3.79 -15.76
CA ALA A 111 -3.61 4.83 -16.53
C ALA A 111 -2.19 5.11 -16.00
N THR A 112 -2.08 5.65 -14.79
CA THR A 112 -0.81 5.91 -14.08
C THR A 112 -1.06 5.94 -12.57
N ALA A 113 -0.05 5.63 -11.78
CA ALA A 113 -0.04 5.95 -10.35
C ALA A 113 1.29 6.60 -9.95
N GLU A 114 1.20 7.73 -9.27
CA GLU A 114 2.34 8.54 -8.82
C GLU A 114 2.48 8.35 -7.32
N ILE A 115 3.58 7.70 -6.90
CA ILE A 115 3.77 7.22 -5.55
C ILE A 115 5.08 7.80 -5.01
N VAL A 116 4.98 8.49 -3.89
CA VAL A 116 6.09 9.07 -3.17
C VAL A 116 6.39 8.20 -1.95
N LEU A 117 7.63 7.75 -1.87
CA LEU A 117 8.17 7.05 -0.73
C LEU A 117 9.11 8.00 0.02
N THR A 118 8.90 8.17 1.33
CA THR A 118 9.83 8.91 2.19
C THR A 118 10.53 7.93 3.12
N VAL A 119 11.80 7.67 2.82
CA VAL A 119 12.64 6.70 3.51
C VAL A 119 13.20 7.32 4.79
N THR A 120 13.19 6.57 5.88
CA THR A 120 13.74 6.99 7.19
C THR A 120 14.86 6.05 7.62
N ASP A 121 15.65 6.43 8.62
CA ASP A 121 16.71 5.54 9.15
C ASP A 121 16.18 4.58 10.23
N MET A 122 14.86 4.49 10.44
CA MET A 122 14.27 3.61 11.44
C MET A 122 14.17 2.18 10.91
N ASP A 123 14.61 1.21 11.71
CA ASP A 123 14.40 -0.21 11.47
C ASP A 123 13.20 -0.67 12.32
N ILE A 124 12.03 -0.72 11.70
CA ILE A 124 10.77 -1.05 12.38
C ILE A 124 10.27 -2.41 11.87
N GLN A 125 10.14 -3.34 12.81
CA GLN A 125 9.56 -4.66 12.56
C GLN A 125 8.08 -4.70 12.92
N ARG A 126 7.42 -5.76 12.48
CA ARG A 126 6.08 -6.12 12.92
C ARG A 126 6.11 -7.41 13.72
N THR A 127 5.41 -7.38 14.85
CA THR A 127 5.27 -8.53 15.75
C THR A 127 3.80 -8.92 15.83
N PHE A 128 3.52 -10.23 15.75
CA PHE A 128 2.16 -10.73 15.91
C PHE A 128 1.68 -10.50 17.34
N ASN A 129 0.49 -9.92 17.47
CA ASN A 129 -0.16 -9.72 18.76
C ASN A 129 -1.38 -10.64 18.87
N ASP A 130 -1.31 -11.67 19.72
CA ASP A 130 -2.38 -12.66 19.91
C ASP A 130 -3.72 -12.06 20.34
N SER A 131 -3.68 -11.00 21.16
CA SER A 131 -4.90 -10.36 21.66
C SER A 131 -5.68 -9.70 20.54
N VAL A 132 -4.98 -9.03 19.61
CA VAL A 132 -5.55 -8.32 18.47
C VAL A 132 -5.76 -9.25 17.26
N GLY A 133 -4.90 -10.26 17.10
CA GLY A 133 -4.88 -11.15 15.94
C GLY A 133 -4.21 -10.56 14.70
N LEU A 134 -3.29 -9.60 14.87
CA LEU A 134 -2.65 -8.87 13.77
C LEU A 134 -1.14 -8.66 14.02
N ASN A 135 -0.41 -8.44 12.93
CA ASN A 135 0.99 -8.00 12.94
C ASN A 135 1.07 -6.48 13.12
N LEU A 136 1.47 -6.03 14.31
CA LEU A 136 1.52 -4.61 14.68
C LEU A 136 2.95 -4.07 14.52
N LEU A 137 3.09 -2.79 14.17
CA LEU A 137 4.41 -2.12 14.19
C LEU A 137 4.96 -2.12 15.62
N ASP A 138 6.25 -2.40 15.74
CA ASP A 138 6.99 -2.48 17.00
C ASP A 138 8.10 -1.42 17.02
N PRO A 139 7.82 -0.19 17.48
CA PRO A 139 8.83 0.85 17.67
C PRO A 139 9.61 0.54 18.95
N GLN A 140 10.83 0.02 18.80
CA GLN A 140 11.76 -0.24 19.92
C GLN A 140 12.07 1.03 20.72
#